data_AF-O68638-F1
#
_entry.id   AF-O68638-F1
#
_cell.length_a   1.000
_cell.length_b   1.000
_cell.length_c   1.000
_cell.angle_alpha   90.00
_cell.angle_beta   90.00
_cell.angle_gamma   90.00
#
_symmetry.space_group_name_H-M   'P 1'
#
loop_
_entity.id
_entity.type
_entity.pdbx_description
1 polymer ?
#
loop_
_entity_poly.entity_id
_entity_poly.type
_entity_poly.pdbx_seq_one_letter_code
_entity_poly.pdbx_strand_id
1 'polypeptide(L)'
;MSHSISPIGHVRSCFKEKFAIPRQPQLAPAATGVLELLPPFDTGDAVEGLEQVSHVWLIFLFHQALEDKPRLKVRPPRLGGNQSMGVFATRATHRPNGLGQSVVKLEKVEPGRLWLSGIDLLDGTPVIDIKPYVPYADIVPDAHNAIADAPPSSIAVHWSDEALRQAHEHGLRLCQPVRELVGNASPRTRARPTRSRRPSAAMACACGTSTCTGTTPPMARSACWTCNAPPTETSLSPQD
;
A
#
# COMPACT_ATOMS: atom_id res chain seq x y z
N MET A 1 6.95 11.35 -23.38
CA MET A 1 6.65 10.03 -23.98
C MET A 1 6.20 9.11 -22.85
N SER A 2 5.19 8.28 -23.09
CA SER A 2 4.78 7.24 -22.12
C SER A 2 5.53 5.96 -22.43
N HIS A 3 5.91 5.20 -21.40
CA HIS A 3 6.50 3.87 -21.53
C HIS A 3 5.56 2.85 -20.92
N SER A 4 5.24 1.78 -21.64
CA SER A 4 4.51 0.63 -21.09
C SER A 4 5.49 -0.38 -20.49
N ILE A 5 5.15 -0.91 -19.32
CA ILE A 5 5.83 -2.02 -18.67
C ILE A 5 4.83 -3.16 -18.50
N SER A 6 5.28 -4.39 -18.74
CA SER A 6 4.47 -5.59 -18.56
C SER A 6 4.99 -6.37 -17.35
N PRO A 7 4.11 -6.91 -16.50
CA PRO A 7 4.53 -7.81 -15.43
C PRO A 7 5.22 -9.07 -15.99
N ILE A 8 6.21 -9.56 -15.26
CA ILE A 8 6.87 -10.85 -15.51
C ILE A 8 6.27 -11.98 -14.65
N GLY A 9 5.45 -11.63 -13.65
CA GLY A 9 4.87 -12.58 -12.71
C GLY A 9 3.90 -11.93 -11.72
N HIS A 10 3.22 -12.76 -10.95
CA HIS A 10 2.34 -12.36 -9.85
C HIS A 10 2.71 -13.08 -8.56
N VAL A 11 2.73 -12.34 -7.45
CA VAL A 11 2.97 -12.93 -6.13
C VAL A 11 1.69 -13.54 -5.58
N ARG A 12 1.78 -14.79 -5.12
CA ARG A 12 0.84 -15.43 -4.22
C ARG A 12 1.35 -15.28 -2.80
N SER A 13 0.57 -14.62 -1.93
CA SER A 13 0.96 -14.40 -0.54
C SER A 13 -0.17 -14.69 0.44
N CYS A 14 0.21 -14.82 1.72
CA CYS A 14 -0.72 -14.93 2.83
C CYS A 14 -1.49 -13.63 3.10
N PHE A 15 -1.06 -12.49 2.55
CA PHE A 15 -1.68 -11.19 2.78
C PHE A 15 -2.78 -10.92 1.76
N LYS A 16 -4.03 -11.22 2.12
CA LYS A 16 -5.21 -10.87 1.32
C LYS A 16 -5.68 -9.43 1.51
N GLU A 17 -5.23 -8.77 2.59
CA GLU A 17 -5.61 -7.40 2.93
C GLU A 17 -4.39 -6.53 3.27
N LYS A 18 -4.47 -5.24 2.93
CA LYS A 18 -3.39 -4.26 3.11
C LYS A 18 -2.95 -4.07 4.57
N PHE A 19 -3.83 -4.34 5.53
CA PHE A 19 -3.57 -4.04 6.95
C PHE A 19 -2.65 -5.06 7.62
N ALA A 20 -2.60 -6.29 7.12
CA ALA A 20 -1.75 -7.36 7.64
C ALA A 20 -0.32 -7.33 7.07
N ILE A 21 -0.08 -6.56 6.00
CA ILE A 21 1.22 -6.51 5.33
C ILE A 21 2.24 -5.79 6.22
N PRO A 22 3.45 -6.35 6.41
CA PRO A 22 4.58 -5.66 7.02
C PRO A 22 4.83 -4.29 6.39
N ARG A 23 5.37 -3.33 7.17
CA ARG A 23 5.62 -1.97 6.65
C ARG A 23 6.82 -1.89 5.71
N GLN A 24 7.73 -2.85 5.82
CA GLN A 24 8.97 -3.03 5.06
C GLN A 24 9.21 -4.55 4.99
N PRO A 25 9.96 -5.04 3.98
CA PRO A 25 10.38 -6.44 3.94
C PRO A 25 11.23 -6.79 5.16
N GLN A 26 11.39 -8.09 5.42
CA GLN A 26 12.14 -8.65 6.56
C GLN A 26 11.59 -8.37 7.96
N LEU A 27 10.61 -7.46 8.13
CA LEU A 27 9.96 -7.25 9.43
C LEU A 27 9.15 -8.48 9.90
N ALA A 28 8.68 -9.30 8.96
CA ALA A 28 8.07 -10.59 9.24
C ALA A 28 8.76 -11.69 8.42
N PRO A 29 9.89 -12.25 8.90
CA PRO A 29 10.62 -13.29 8.17
C PRO A 29 9.75 -14.53 7.86
N ALA A 30 8.77 -14.82 8.72
CA ALA A 30 7.82 -15.91 8.55
C ALA A 30 6.77 -15.66 7.43
N ALA A 31 6.71 -14.45 6.87
CA ALA A 31 5.85 -14.16 5.73
C ALA A 31 6.40 -14.81 4.47
N THR A 32 5.71 -15.84 4.00
CA THR A 32 6.07 -16.60 2.80
C THR A 32 5.17 -16.25 1.62
N GLY A 33 5.69 -16.45 0.41
CA GLY A 33 4.91 -16.39 -0.81
C GLY A 33 5.60 -17.06 -1.98
N VAL A 34 4.87 -17.16 -3.07
CA VAL A 34 5.35 -17.74 -4.33
C VAL A 34 5.19 -16.70 -5.42
N LEU A 35 6.27 -16.36 -6.10
CA LEU A 35 6.19 -15.60 -7.35
C LEU A 35 5.93 -16.56 -8.49
N GLU A 36 4.73 -16.52 -9.06
CA GLU A 36 4.36 -17.25 -10.28
C GLU A 36 4.77 -16.41 -11.49
N LEU A 37 5.69 -16.92 -12.31
CA LEU A 37 6.15 -16.25 -13.52
C LEU A 37 5.16 -16.45 -14.66
N LEU A 38 5.03 -15.44 -15.52
CA LEU A 38 4.23 -15.48 -16.73
C LEU A 38 5.09 -15.94 -17.91
N PRO A 39 4.49 -16.53 -18.97
CA PRO A 39 5.21 -16.76 -20.21
C PRO A 39 5.81 -15.48 -20.79
N PRO A 40 7.02 -15.53 -21.36
CA PRO A 40 7.86 -16.71 -21.56
C PRO A 40 8.83 -17.01 -20.40
N PHE A 41 8.70 -16.34 -19.25
CA PHE A 41 9.63 -16.45 -18.13
C PHE A 41 9.41 -17.71 -17.27
N ASP A 42 8.39 -18.51 -17.58
CA ASP A 42 7.98 -19.70 -16.84
C ASP A 42 8.71 -20.99 -17.24
N THR A 43 9.56 -20.96 -18.27
CA THR A 43 10.30 -22.13 -18.77
C THR A 43 11.42 -22.59 -17.85
N GLY A 44 11.94 -21.70 -17.00
CA GLY A 44 13.13 -21.91 -16.18
C GLY A 44 14.36 -21.15 -16.69
N ASP A 45 14.45 -20.88 -17.99
CA ASP A 45 15.62 -20.25 -18.62
C ASP A 45 15.90 -18.84 -18.03
N ALA A 46 14.84 -18.09 -17.73
CA ALA A 46 14.95 -16.72 -17.19
C ALA A 46 15.42 -16.67 -15.73
N VAL A 47 15.33 -17.79 -14.99
CA VAL A 47 15.69 -17.87 -13.57
C VAL A 47 16.89 -18.77 -13.30
N GLU A 48 17.45 -19.39 -14.34
CA GLU A 48 18.63 -20.24 -14.23
C GLU A 48 19.78 -19.48 -13.55
N GLY A 49 20.35 -20.09 -12.50
CA GLY A 49 21.45 -19.53 -11.73
C GLY A 49 21.01 -18.69 -10.52
N LEU A 50 19.72 -18.38 -10.36
CA LEU A 50 19.22 -17.74 -9.14
C LEU A 50 19.39 -18.63 -7.90
N GLU A 51 19.55 -19.94 -8.07
CA GLU A 51 19.87 -20.88 -6.97
C GLU A 51 21.19 -20.56 -6.27
N GLN A 52 22.07 -19.79 -6.92
CA GLN A 52 23.37 -19.39 -6.39
C GLN A 52 23.29 -18.18 -5.46
N VAL A 53 22.14 -17.52 -5.34
CA VAL A 53 21.95 -16.34 -4.49
C VAL A 53 20.90 -16.58 -3.41
N SER A 54 21.14 -16.03 -2.23
CA SER A 54 20.20 -16.18 -1.09
C SER A 54 19.07 -15.14 -1.11
N HIS A 55 19.27 -14.01 -1.77
CA HIS A 55 18.33 -12.89 -1.77
C HIS A 55 18.21 -12.28 -3.16
N VAL A 56 17.03 -11.73 -3.43
CA VAL A 56 16.73 -11.00 -4.66
C VAL A 56 16.03 -9.70 -4.34
N TRP A 57 16.29 -8.70 -5.18
CA TRP A 57 15.43 -7.53 -5.33
C TRP A 57 14.22 -7.90 -6.16
N LEU A 58 13.03 -7.57 -5.67
CA LEU A 58 11.80 -7.54 -6.44
C LEU A 58 11.41 -6.10 -6.72
N ILE A 59 11.17 -5.78 -8.00
CA ILE A 59 10.52 -4.54 -8.40
C ILE A 59 9.08 -4.88 -8.76
N PHE A 60 8.12 -4.20 -8.17
CA PHE A 60 6.71 -4.57 -8.28
C PHE A 60 5.79 -3.34 -8.37
N LEU A 61 4.53 -3.57 -8.73
CA LEU A 61 3.53 -2.53 -8.84
C LEU A 61 2.61 -2.53 -7.61
N PHE A 62 2.47 -1.38 -6.94
CA PHE A 62 1.42 -1.12 -5.97
C PHE A 62 0.05 -0.98 -6.68
N HIS A 63 -0.42 -2.08 -7.26
CA HIS A 63 -1.59 -2.16 -8.14
C HIS A 63 -2.88 -1.62 -7.51
N GLN A 64 -3.01 -1.68 -6.17
CA GLN A 64 -4.14 -1.10 -5.44
C GLN A 64 -3.93 0.34 -4.93
N ALA A 65 -2.86 1.02 -5.34
CA ALA A 65 -2.53 2.39 -4.92
C ALA A 65 -2.22 3.33 -6.09
N LEU A 66 -2.51 2.91 -7.32
CA LEU A 66 -2.40 3.74 -8.51
C LEU A 66 -3.42 4.88 -8.44
N GLU A 67 -2.97 6.09 -8.77
CA GLU A 67 -3.79 7.30 -8.77
C GLU A 67 -3.55 8.07 -10.07
N ASP A 68 -4.61 8.65 -10.64
CA ASP A 68 -4.50 9.42 -11.89
C ASP A 68 -3.68 10.70 -11.73
N LYS A 69 -3.68 11.26 -10.51
CA LYS A 69 -2.95 12.50 -10.18
C LYS A 69 -1.79 12.18 -9.24
N PRO A 70 -0.54 12.53 -9.60
CA PRO A 70 0.61 12.21 -8.76
C PRO A 70 0.57 13.01 -7.46
N ARG A 71 0.81 12.33 -6.34
CA ARG A 71 1.05 12.98 -5.05
C ARG A 71 2.49 13.46 -4.95
N LEU A 72 2.68 14.76 -4.75
CA LEU A 72 4.02 15.34 -4.52
C LEU A 72 4.47 15.20 -3.06
N LYS A 73 3.51 15.12 -2.12
CA LYS A 73 3.77 14.94 -0.69
C LYS A 73 2.89 13.85 -0.11
N VAL A 74 3.42 13.17 0.90
CA VAL A 74 2.74 12.14 1.70
C VAL A 74 2.90 12.44 3.19
N ARG A 75 2.13 11.77 4.04
CA ARG A 75 2.20 11.89 5.51
C ARG A 75 2.61 10.55 6.11
N PRO A 76 3.92 10.29 6.28
CA PRO A 76 4.39 9.04 6.83
C PRO A 76 3.84 8.80 8.25
N PRO A 77 3.39 7.57 8.57
CA PRO A 77 2.93 7.25 9.92
C PRO A 77 4.00 7.49 11.01
N ARG A 78 5.29 7.33 10.66
CA ARG A 78 6.42 7.58 11.58
C ARG A 78 6.52 9.03 12.07
N LEU A 79 6.01 10.00 11.32
CA LEU A 79 6.03 11.42 11.70
C LEU A 79 4.75 11.89 12.44
N GLY A 80 4.04 10.95 13.08
CA GLY A 80 2.81 11.25 13.82
C GLY A 80 1.61 11.65 12.94
N GLY A 81 1.68 11.45 11.62
CA GLY A 81 0.58 11.67 10.67
C GLY A 81 0.21 13.13 10.36
N ASN A 82 0.78 14.10 11.08
CA ASN A 82 0.52 15.53 10.85
C ASN A 82 1.55 16.19 9.94
N GLN A 83 2.78 15.68 9.94
CA GLN A 83 3.85 16.21 9.11
C GLN A 83 3.80 15.58 7.72
N SER A 84 4.04 16.41 6.70
CA SER A 84 4.08 15.98 5.30
C SER A 84 5.47 16.15 4.73
N MET A 85 5.88 15.19 3.92
CA MET A 85 7.21 15.12 3.32
C MET A 85 7.08 14.78 1.84
N GLY A 86 8.09 15.15 1.04
CA GLY A 86 8.11 14.82 -0.38
C GLY A 86 7.98 13.32 -0.61
N VAL A 87 7.21 12.90 -1.62
CA VAL A 87 6.97 11.48 -1.91
C VAL A 87 8.27 10.70 -2.12
N PHE A 88 9.27 11.32 -2.75
CA PHE A 88 10.57 10.69 -3.05
C PHE A 88 11.48 10.58 -1.83
N ALA A 89 11.26 11.35 -0.77
CA ALA A 89 11.96 11.19 0.51
C ALA A 89 11.34 10.07 1.38
N THR A 90 10.42 9.27 0.81
CA THR A 90 9.75 8.16 1.49
C THR A 90 9.71 6.92 0.64
N ARG A 91 9.35 5.78 1.25
CA ARG A 91 8.95 4.54 0.57
C ARG A 91 7.41 4.36 0.55
N ALA A 92 6.65 5.45 0.44
CA ALA A 92 5.19 5.37 0.39
C ALA A 92 4.70 4.63 -0.86
N THR A 93 3.53 3.98 -0.76
CA THR A 93 2.90 3.23 -1.87
C THR A 93 2.34 4.13 -2.97
N HIS A 94 1.93 5.35 -2.63
CA HIS A 94 1.35 6.33 -3.56
C HIS A 94 2.47 7.11 -4.26
N ARG A 95 3.10 6.49 -5.26
CA ARG A 95 4.14 7.09 -6.10
C ARG A 95 3.63 7.33 -7.52
N PRO A 96 4.21 8.27 -8.28
CA PRO A 96 3.78 8.56 -9.65
C PRO A 96 3.65 7.35 -10.58
N ASN A 97 4.60 6.40 -10.52
CA ASN A 97 4.58 5.18 -11.33
C ASN A 97 4.14 3.93 -10.54
N GLY A 98 3.72 4.09 -9.27
CA GLY A 98 3.30 2.98 -8.43
C GLY A 98 4.36 1.89 -8.17
N LEU A 99 5.65 2.14 -8.42
CA LEU A 99 6.70 1.13 -8.24
C LEU A 99 7.11 0.99 -6.77
N GLY A 100 7.21 -0.25 -6.32
CA GLY A 100 7.82 -0.68 -5.06
C GLY A 100 9.07 -1.50 -5.30
N GLN A 101 9.89 -1.61 -4.26
CA GLN A 101 11.10 -2.41 -4.26
C GLN A 101 11.25 -3.09 -2.90
N SER A 102 11.51 -4.39 -2.89
CA SER A 102 11.75 -5.19 -1.68
C SER A 102 12.91 -6.14 -1.88
N VAL A 103 13.76 -6.30 -0.85
CA VAL A 103 14.69 -7.43 -0.75
C VAL A 103 13.96 -8.57 -0.07
N VAL A 104 13.94 -9.73 -0.71
CA VAL A 104 13.32 -10.94 -0.16
C VAL A 104 14.33 -12.08 -0.19
N LYS A 105 14.16 -13.05 0.71
CA LYS A 105 14.98 -14.25 0.71
C LYS A 105 14.40 -15.26 -0.27
N LEU A 106 15.27 -15.85 -1.07
CA LEU A 106 14.95 -16.92 -2.00
C LEU A 106 15.12 -18.25 -1.27
N GLU A 107 14.02 -18.99 -1.13
CA GLU A 107 14.00 -20.28 -0.43
C GLU A 107 14.14 -21.45 -1.41
N LYS A 108 13.57 -21.31 -2.62
CA LYS A 108 13.61 -22.33 -3.67
C LYS A 108 13.33 -21.73 -5.04
N VAL A 109 14.00 -22.25 -6.06
CA VAL A 109 13.78 -21.94 -7.48
C VAL A 109 13.19 -23.17 -8.16
N GLU A 110 12.12 -22.96 -8.93
CA GLU A 110 11.51 -23.95 -9.82
C GLU A 110 11.18 -23.27 -11.15
N PRO A 111 11.06 -24.03 -12.26
CA PRO A 111 10.50 -23.50 -13.49
C PRO A 111 9.13 -22.83 -13.23
N GLY A 112 9.02 -21.55 -13.55
CA GLY A 112 7.81 -20.76 -13.37
C GLY A 112 7.49 -20.33 -11.93
N ARG A 113 8.26 -20.72 -10.92
CA ARG A 113 7.97 -20.38 -9.51
C ARG A 113 9.21 -20.08 -8.69
N LEU A 114 9.21 -18.94 -8.03
CA LEU A 114 10.19 -18.61 -6.98
C LEU A 114 9.50 -18.64 -5.62
N TRP A 115 10.04 -19.43 -4.70
CA TRP A 115 9.57 -19.52 -3.32
C TRP A 115 10.33 -18.52 -2.47
N LEU A 116 9.60 -17.65 -1.78
CA LEU A 116 10.14 -16.46 -1.14
C LEU A 116 9.74 -16.38 0.33
N SER A 117 10.61 -15.82 1.15
CA SER A 117 10.32 -15.47 2.55
C SER A 117 10.72 -14.03 2.88
N GLY A 118 10.17 -13.51 3.97
CA GLY A 118 10.33 -12.11 4.37
C GLY A 118 9.59 -11.11 3.47
N ILE A 119 8.53 -11.55 2.78
CA ILE A 119 7.79 -10.73 1.82
C ILE A 119 6.87 -9.70 2.50
N ASP A 120 6.64 -8.59 1.82
CA ASP A 120 5.71 -7.53 2.23
C ASP A 120 4.72 -7.17 1.10
N LEU A 121 4.26 -8.17 0.36
CA LEU A 121 3.47 -7.99 -0.85
C LEU A 121 2.05 -8.54 -0.70
N LEU A 122 1.07 -7.78 -1.20
CA LEU A 122 -0.32 -8.23 -1.28
C LEU A 122 -0.43 -9.40 -2.27
N ASP A 123 -1.34 -10.32 -2.01
CA ASP A 123 -1.67 -11.36 -2.98
C ASP A 123 -2.11 -10.76 -4.32
N GLY A 124 -1.62 -11.35 -5.42
CA GLY A 124 -1.83 -10.84 -6.77
C GLY A 124 -0.95 -9.64 -7.15
N THR A 125 0.03 -9.24 -6.31
CA THR A 125 0.93 -8.13 -6.65
C THR A 125 1.73 -8.45 -7.93
N PRO A 126 1.64 -7.61 -8.99
CA PRO A 126 2.42 -7.80 -10.20
C PRO A 126 3.89 -7.45 -9.96
N VAL A 127 4.79 -8.35 -10.36
CA VAL A 127 6.24 -8.14 -10.35
C VAL A 127 6.68 -7.73 -11.74
N ILE A 128 7.51 -6.71 -11.80
CA ILE A 128 8.05 -6.10 -13.03
C ILE A 128 9.46 -6.62 -13.32
N ASP A 129 10.26 -6.85 -12.29
CA ASP A 129 11.67 -7.23 -12.46
C ASP A 129 12.20 -7.97 -11.22
N ILE A 130 13.21 -8.82 -11.43
CA ILE A 130 13.92 -9.57 -10.38
C ILE A 130 15.41 -9.32 -10.59
N LYS A 131 16.15 -8.96 -9.54
CA LYS A 131 17.62 -8.85 -9.60
C LYS A 131 18.25 -9.64 -8.47
N PRO A 132 19.36 -10.37 -8.71
CA PRO A 132 20.12 -10.94 -7.61
C PRO A 132 20.58 -9.83 -6.68
N TYR A 133 20.49 -10.05 -5.38
CA TYR A 133 21.11 -9.16 -4.40
C TYR A 133 22.62 -9.43 -4.40
N VAL A 134 23.42 -8.40 -4.62
CA VAL A 134 24.88 -8.51 -4.76
C VAL A 134 25.54 -7.75 -3.61
N PRO A 135 25.99 -8.42 -2.53
CA PRO A 135 26.43 -7.76 -1.30
C PRO A 135 27.51 -6.68 -1.50
N TYR A 136 28.52 -6.92 -2.36
CA TYR A 136 29.59 -5.95 -2.56
C TYR A 136 29.14 -4.67 -3.30
N ALA A 137 28.00 -4.72 -4.00
CA ALA A 137 27.47 -3.61 -4.78
C ALA A 137 26.26 -2.94 -4.11
N ASP A 138 25.42 -3.72 -3.40
CA ASP A 138 24.18 -3.27 -2.80
C ASP A 138 24.33 -2.83 -1.34
N ILE A 139 25.34 -3.33 -0.62
CA ILE A 139 25.61 -2.88 0.74
C ILE A 139 26.45 -1.61 0.67
N VAL A 140 25.92 -0.53 1.24
CA VAL A 140 26.61 0.76 1.41
C VAL A 140 26.77 0.99 2.92
N PRO A 141 27.90 0.59 3.54
CA PRO A 141 28.05 0.55 4.99
C PRO A 141 27.91 1.92 5.69
N ASP A 142 28.22 3.01 4.99
CA ASP A 142 28.16 4.39 5.47
C ASP A 142 26.83 5.10 5.12
N ALA A 143 25.87 4.38 4.52
CA ALA A 143 24.56 4.94 4.21
C ALA A 143 23.81 5.37 5.49
N HIS A 144 23.17 6.53 5.43
CA HIS A 144 22.43 7.12 6.54
C HIS A 144 21.01 7.53 6.13
N ASN A 145 20.05 7.42 7.06
CA ASN A 145 18.68 7.89 6.88
C ASN A 145 18.13 8.54 8.16
N ALA A 146 18.17 9.88 8.26
CA ALA A 146 17.66 10.64 9.43
C ALA A 146 16.15 10.48 9.70
N ILE A 147 15.38 9.93 8.77
CA ILE A 147 13.91 9.81 8.86
C ILE A 147 13.52 8.40 9.35
N ALA A 148 14.35 7.40 9.06
CA ALA A 148 14.11 6.00 9.34
C ALA A 148 15.44 5.26 9.54
N ASP A 149 16.11 5.59 10.64
CA ASP A 149 17.41 5.07 11.06
C ASP A 149 17.32 3.66 11.67
N ALA A 150 16.20 3.35 12.34
CA ALA A 150 15.96 2.06 12.97
C ALA A 150 14.63 1.40 12.54
N PRO A 151 14.53 0.07 12.65
CA PRO A 151 13.25 -0.64 12.59
C PRO A 151 12.28 -0.13 13.68
N PRO A 152 10.96 -0.24 13.48
CA PRO A 152 9.99 0.01 14.55
C PRO A 152 10.28 -0.89 15.75
N SER A 153 10.08 -0.37 16.96
CA SER A 153 10.18 -1.17 18.19
C SER A 153 9.22 -2.36 18.11
N SER A 154 9.75 -3.57 18.28
CA SER A 154 8.94 -4.78 18.43
C SER A 154 8.11 -4.69 19.71
N ILE A 155 6.87 -5.16 19.65
CA ILE A 155 6.01 -5.28 20.84
C ILE A 155 6.03 -6.74 21.26
N ALA A 156 6.26 -6.99 22.55
CA ALA A 156 6.13 -8.34 23.09
C ALA A 156 4.66 -8.78 22.99
N VAL A 157 4.39 -9.81 22.19
CA VAL A 157 3.06 -10.39 22.07
C VAL A 157 2.91 -11.47 23.14
N HIS A 158 2.06 -11.19 24.12
CA HIS A 158 1.65 -12.17 25.12
C HIS A 158 0.40 -12.89 24.63
N TRP A 159 0.47 -14.22 24.58
CA TRP A 159 -0.63 -15.05 24.16
C TRP A 159 -1.35 -15.63 25.38
N SER A 160 -2.68 -15.61 25.38
CA SER A 160 -3.45 -16.49 26.24
C SER A 160 -3.46 -17.91 25.68
N ASP A 161 -3.75 -18.90 26.52
CA ASP A 161 -3.85 -20.30 26.08
C ASP A 161 -4.90 -20.48 24.97
N GLU A 162 -6.02 -19.77 25.08
CA GLU A 162 -7.07 -19.78 24.04
C GLU A 162 -6.57 -19.16 22.74
N ALA A 163 -5.82 -18.05 22.78
CA ALA A 163 -5.25 -17.43 21.59
C ALA A 163 -4.20 -18.33 20.93
N LEU A 164 -3.39 -19.08 21.71
CA LEU A 164 -2.46 -20.07 21.18
C LEU A 164 -3.20 -21.20 20.45
N ARG A 165 -4.27 -21.72 21.05
CA ARG A 165 -5.14 -22.74 20.45
C ARG A 165 -5.71 -22.26 19.11
N GLN A 166 -6.27 -21.05 19.09
CA GLN A 166 -6.84 -20.45 17.88
C GLN A 166 -5.77 -20.20 16.80
N ALA A 167 -4.59 -19.69 17.19
CA ALA A 167 -3.49 -19.49 16.25
C ALA A 167 -3.03 -20.80 15.63
N HIS A 168 -2.95 -21.88 16.41
CA HIS A 168 -2.62 -23.21 15.91
C HIS A 168 -3.71 -23.75 14.97
N GLU A 169 -4.99 -23.69 15.37
CA GLU A 169 -6.12 -24.13 14.56
C GLU A 169 -6.19 -23.39 13.22
N HIS A 170 -6.06 -22.06 13.24
CA HIS A 170 -6.05 -21.25 12.03
C HIS A 170 -4.77 -21.43 11.21
N GLY A 171 -3.63 -21.70 11.85
CA GLY A 171 -2.39 -22.04 11.17
C GLY A 171 -2.51 -23.30 10.34
N LEU A 172 -3.14 -24.35 10.89
CA LEU A 172 -3.46 -25.57 10.15
C LEU A 172 -4.46 -25.31 9.03
N ARG A 173 -5.55 -24.59 9.32
CA ARG A 173 -6.61 -24.28 8.34
C ARG A 173 -6.10 -23.48 7.13
N LEU A 174 -5.19 -22.53 7.36
CA LEU A 174 -4.67 -21.64 6.34
C LEU A 174 -3.36 -22.13 5.72
N CYS A 175 -2.74 -23.15 6.31
CA CYS A 175 -1.35 -23.56 6.04
C CYS A 175 -0.38 -22.37 6.17
N GLN A 176 -0.49 -21.61 7.26
CA GLN A 176 0.31 -20.41 7.52
C GLN A 176 0.87 -20.39 8.94
N PRO A 177 2.06 -19.81 9.18
CA PRO A 177 2.64 -19.66 10.51
C PRO A 177 1.99 -18.48 11.26
N VAL A 178 0.70 -18.62 11.60
CA VAL A 178 -0.14 -17.52 12.14
C VAL A 178 0.46 -16.91 13.40
N ARG A 179 0.99 -17.73 14.31
CA ARG A 179 1.60 -17.26 15.56
C ARG A 179 2.81 -16.35 15.28
N GLU A 180 3.67 -16.75 14.37
CA GLU A 180 4.88 -16.02 13.98
C GLU A 180 4.53 -14.74 13.20
N LEU A 181 3.50 -14.79 12.35
CA LEU A 181 3.02 -13.62 11.61
C LEU A 181 2.46 -12.55 12.56
N VAL A 182 1.67 -12.95 13.56
CA VAL A 182 1.11 -12.03 14.57
C VAL A 182 2.21 -11.49 15.49
N GLY A 183 3.17 -12.32 15.90
CA GLY A 183 4.31 -11.89 16.72
C GLY A 183 5.14 -10.76 16.08
N ASN A 184 5.16 -10.70 14.74
CA ASN A 184 5.93 -9.72 13.96
C ASN A 184 5.11 -8.50 13.52
N ALA A 185 3.79 -8.48 13.78
CA ALA A 185 2.92 -7.42 13.31
C ALA A 185 3.07 -6.15 14.17
N SER A 186 3.74 -5.12 13.65
CA SER A 186 3.72 -3.78 14.25
C SER A 186 2.33 -3.15 14.10
N PRO A 187 1.69 -2.62 15.16
CA PRO A 187 0.38 -2.01 15.04
C PRO A 187 0.42 -0.87 14.02
N ARG A 188 -0.40 -1.00 12.98
CA ARG A 188 -0.79 0.16 12.18
C ARG A 188 -1.75 0.97 13.05
N THR A 189 -1.34 2.16 13.50
CA THR A 189 -2.32 3.16 13.92
C THR A 189 -3.24 3.36 12.73
N ARG A 190 -4.50 2.94 12.87
CA ARG A 190 -5.53 3.19 11.86
C ARG A 190 -5.43 4.67 11.53
N ALA A 191 -5.11 5.01 10.28
CA ALA A 191 -5.15 6.39 9.85
C ALA A 191 -6.55 6.88 10.21
N ARG A 192 -6.64 7.83 11.15
CA ARG A 192 -7.91 8.42 11.57
C ARG A 192 -8.65 8.79 10.29
N PRO A 193 -9.89 8.31 10.05
CA PRO A 193 -10.58 8.60 8.81
C PRO A 193 -10.48 10.09 8.59
N THR A 194 -9.85 10.48 7.48
CA THR A 194 -9.78 11.88 7.06
C THR A 194 -11.20 12.38 7.16
N ARG A 195 -11.44 13.28 8.11
CA ARG A 195 -12.75 13.89 8.36
C ARG A 195 -13.24 14.27 6.97
N SER A 196 -14.27 13.56 6.48
CA SER A 196 -14.84 13.86 5.19
C SER A 196 -15.05 15.37 5.21
N ARG A 197 -14.47 16.07 4.23
CA ARG A 197 -14.83 17.47 4.02
C ARG A 197 -16.35 17.44 3.99
N ARG A 198 -17.00 18.02 5.01
CA ARG A 198 -18.44 18.23 4.99
C ARG A 198 -18.72 18.80 3.60
N PRO A 199 -19.58 18.18 2.78
CA PRO A 199 -19.94 18.80 1.52
C PRO A 199 -20.44 20.20 1.90
N SER A 200 -19.84 21.22 1.26
CA SER A 200 -20.35 22.58 1.26
C SER A 200 -21.85 22.48 1.21
N ALA A 201 -22.55 23.08 2.18
CA ALA A 201 -23.99 23.07 2.27
C ALA A 201 -24.57 23.17 0.86
N ALA A 202 -25.17 22.07 0.38
CA ALA A 202 -25.94 22.10 -0.83
C ALA A 202 -27.09 23.03 -0.50
N MET A 203 -27.03 24.25 -1.05
CA MET A 203 -28.08 25.25 -0.92
C MET A 203 -29.32 24.59 -1.51
N ALA A 204 -30.25 24.19 -0.63
CA ALA A 204 -31.48 23.55 -1.06
C ALA A 204 -32.26 24.58 -1.89
N CYS A 205 -32.43 24.28 -3.19
CA CYS A 205 -33.27 25.09 -4.06
C CYS A 205 -34.71 24.93 -3.56
N ALA A 206 -35.28 26.00 -2.98
CA ALA A 206 -36.60 26.00 -2.34
C ALA A 206 -37.77 25.82 -3.33
N CYS A 207 -37.53 25.50 -4.60
CA CYS A 207 -38.58 25.53 -5.62
C CYS A 207 -39.40 24.24 -5.76
N GLY A 208 -39.20 23.23 -4.90
CA GLY A 208 -40.15 22.13 -4.67
C GLY A 208 -40.59 21.30 -5.89
N THR A 209 -39.94 21.43 -7.04
CA THR A 209 -40.40 20.82 -8.30
C THR A 209 -39.31 19.94 -8.91
N SER A 210 -39.67 18.67 -9.10
CA SER A 210 -38.83 17.61 -9.63
C SER A 210 -38.62 17.80 -11.12
N THR A 211 -37.59 18.53 -11.54
CA THR A 211 -36.79 18.33 -12.77
C THR A 211 -36.00 19.61 -13.07
N CYS A 212 -34.73 19.67 -12.65
CA CYS A 212 -33.77 20.63 -13.18
C CYS A 212 -32.64 19.84 -13.83
N THR A 213 -32.76 19.62 -15.13
CA THR A 213 -31.69 19.11 -15.99
C THR A 213 -31.08 20.32 -16.69
N GLY A 214 -29.84 20.65 -16.35
CA GLY A 214 -29.18 21.83 -16.89
C GLY A 214 -27.67 21.73 -16.69
N THR A 215 -26.98 21.39 -17.77
CA THR A 215 -25.53 21.18 -17.84
C THR A 215 -24.91 22.34 -18.60
N THR A 216 -24.19 23.29 -17.97
CA THR A 216 -23.16 24.17 -18.60
C THR A 216 -22.45 25.11 -17.59
N PRO A 217 -21.32 25.78 -17.94
CA PRO A 217 -20.07 25.73 -17.17
C PRO A 217 -19.79 27.05 -16.37
N PRO A 218 -18.66 27.17 -15.66
CA PRO A 218 -18.52 28.11 -14.56
C PRO A 218 -17.93 29.44 -15.01
N MET A 219 -18.68 30.53 -14.93
CA MET A 219 -18.11 31.87 -14.74
C MET A 219 -19.16 32.85 -14.22
N ALA A 220 -18.74 33.62 -13.20
CA ALA A 220 -19.31 34.85 -12.69
C ALA A 220 -20.72 34.81 -12.06
N ARG A 221 -20.71 35.14 -10.76
CA ARG A 221 -21.82 35.51 -9.88
C ARG A 221 -22.90 36.31 -10.61
N SER A 222 -23.97 35.65 -11.01
CA SER A 222 -25.18 36.26 -11.52
C SER A 222 -26.34 35.39 -11.03
N ALA A 223 -27.30 36.02 -10.37
CA ALA A 223 -28.48 35.39 -9.79
C ALA A 223 -29.19 34.48 -10.81
N CYS A 224 -29.80 33.40 -10.30
CA CYS A 224 -30.60 32.48 -11.10
C CYS A 224 -31.72 33.28 -11.78
N TRP A 225 -31.66 33.37 -13.12
CA TRP A 225 -32.50 34.24 -13.94
C TRP A 225 -34.01 34.02 -13.77
N THR A 226 -34.43 32.88 -13.21
CA THR A 226 -35.85 32.51 -13.13
C THR A 226 -36.57 32.98 -11.88
N CYS A 227 -35.87 33.34 -10.79
CA CYS A 227 -36.53 33.77 -9.57
C CYS A 227 -35.85 35.02 -9.03
N ASN A 228 -36.34 36.19 -9.44
CA ASN A 228 -35.97 37.52 -8.93
C ASN A 228 -36.42 37.74 -7.46
N ALA A 229 -36.21 36.76 -6.58
CA ALA A 229 -36.51 36.85 -5.16
C ALA A 229 -35.29 37.42 -4.41
N PRO A 230 -35.45 38.49 -3.60
CA PRO A 230 -34.36 39.08 -2.85
C PRO A 230 -33.83 38.13 -1.76
N PRO A 231 -32.54 38.23 -1.40
CA PRO A 231 -31.90 37.33 -0.45
C PRO A 231 -32.47 37.55 0.96
N THR A 232 -33.11 36.53 1.53
CA THR A 232 -33.46 36.49 2.95
C THR A 232 -32.26 35.97 3.75
N GLU A 233 -31.68 36.85 4.57
CA GLU A 233 -30.62 36.51 5.53
C GLU A 233 -31.21 35.71 6.69
N THR A 234 -31.05 34.40 6.68
CA THR A 234 -31.34 33.58 7.86
C THR A 234 -30.10 33.55 8.75
N SER A 235 -30.06 34.45 9.73
CA SER A 235 -29.08 34.48 10.82
C SER A 235 -29.25 33.26 11.72
N LEU A 236 -28.24 32.39 11.77
CA LEU A 236 -28.12 31.36 12.80
C LEU A 236 -27.36 31.95 13.99
N SER A 237 -28.10 32.28 15.05
CA SER A 237 -27.55 32.66 16.34
C SER A 237 -26.99 31.43 17.08
N PRO A 238 -25.83 31.54 17.78
CA PRO A 238 -25.29 30.47 18.60
C PRO A 238 -26.07 30.38 19.92
N GLN A 239 -26.47 29.18 20.32
CA GLN A 239 -26.92 28.92 21.69
C GLN A 239 -25.71 28.64 22.57
N ASP A 240 -25.71 29.28 23.74
CA ASP A 240 -24.73 29.20 24.83
C ASP A 240 -24.48 27.78 25.36
#